data_AF-A0A1A2M6E3-F1
#
_entry.id   AF-A0A1A2M6E3-F1
#
_cell.length_a   1.000
_cell.length_b   1.000
_cell.length_c   1.000
_cell.angle_alpha   90.00
_cell.angle_beta   90.00
_cell.angle_gamma   90.00
#
_symmetry.space_group_name_H-M   'P 1'
#
loop_
_entity.id
_entity.type
_entity.pdbx_description
1 polymer ?
#
loop_
_entity_poly.entity_id
_entity_poly.type
_entity_poly.pdbx_seq_one_letter_code
_entity_poly.pdbx_strand_id
1 'polypeptide(L)'
;MRLVADSGLWSTGPVSEATPLAAVLEVSGAVLSWTLDQPGEPDGAATHITFTDFGRADWLWRILGESGHVALASAIGSADDPHGIDLAGVDILPGSVAPLRRLAVGHWLRRWWPASRRDGIAGLDRALLDLEVALLTAGAQGFFADDTLDSDVAGLLAPHADALAAHVADGDPRALDLVRAGAGLADELGVDGPGWPELCAALDDSSMPLSVPSGRRDDYALAAGAGAGPGAAAPITRGVASVNWGGVPPGIFDAGENTVDWTIEAAGTAVALVRTAVIGPDAPTGIAVRLRSGAVSGTGALDADGRATLPLVDGAQRPLTESAAWGHDWSATAVHVGAETTESPETRERVRRWARARLDRPAGDAFLAEILAAESSY
;
A
#
# COMPACT_ATOMS: atom_id res chain seq x y z
N MET A 1 -13.03 -12.45 -26.66
CA MET A 1 -13.06 -12.45 -25.18
C MET A 1 -13.94 -13.58 -24.63
N ARG A 2 -13.61 -14.18 -23.48
CA ARG A 2 -14.45 -15.17 -22.77
C ARG A 2 -14.88 -14.64 -21.40
N LEU A 3 -16.17 -14.76 -21.09
CA LEU A 3 -16.74 -14.47 -19.78
C LEU A 3 -17.02 -15.76 -19.03
N VAL A 4 -16.71 -15.76 -17.75
CA VAL A 4 -16.98 -16.88 -16.84
C VAL A 4 -17.78 -16.34 -15.66
N ALA A 5 -18.87 -17.02 -15.32
CA ALA A 5 -19.61 -16.73 -14.11
C ALA A 5 -18.93 -17.45 -12.93
N ASP A 6 -18.40 -16.67 -11.98
CA ASP A 6 -17.85 -17.17 -10.73
C ASP A 6 -18.57 -16.48 -9.57
N SER A 7 -19.06 -17.28 -8.62
CA SER A 7 -19.67 -16.80 -7.39
C SER A 7 -20.81 -15.79 -7.60
N GLY A 8 -21.52 -15.89 -8.75
CA GLY A 8 -22.64 -15.03 -9.12
C GLY A 8 -22.25 -13.74 -9.85
N LEU A 9 -20.97 -13.51 -10.11
CA LEU A 9 -20.47 -12.37 -10.90
C LEU A 9 -19.85 -12.85 -12.21
N TRP A 10 -19.93 -12.02 -13.24
CA TRP A 10 -19.27 -12.28 -14.53
C TRP A 10 -17.87 -11.70 -14.53
N SER A 11 -16.89 -12.47 -14.98
CA SER A 11 -15.49 -12.04 -15.04
C SER A 11 -14.80 -12.42 -16.36
N THR A 12 -13.74 -11.70 -16.74
CA THR A 12 -12.99 -11.93 -17.98
C THR A 12 -11.68 -12.68 -17.74
N GLY A 13 -11.47 -13.84 -18.36
CA GLY A 13 -10.19 -14.56 -18.26
C GLY A 13 -9.96 -15.27 -16.91
N PRO A 14 -8.73 -15.78 -16.64
CA PRO A 14 -8.41 -16.47 -15.38
C PRO A 14 -8.34 -15.49 -14.20
N VAL A 15 -8.59 -15.99 -13.00
CA VAL A 15 -8.57 -15.21 -11.74
C VAL A 15 -7.22 -14.52 -11.56
N SER A 16 -7.23 -13.20 -11.32
CA SER A 16 -6.03 -12.43 -11.00
C SER A 16 -5.40 -12.90 -9.68
N GLU A 17 -4.09 -12.70 -9.53
CA GLU A 17 -3.39 -12.93 -8.26
C GLU A 17 -4.04 -12.15 -7.10
N ALA A 18 -3.86 -12.64 -5.88
CA ALA A 18 -4.35 -11.93 -4.70
C ALA A 18 -3.40 -10.78 -4.31
N THR A 19 -3.96 -9.77 -3.65
CA THR A 19 -3.19 -8.71 -2.98
C THR A 19 -2.16 -9.31 -2.02
N PRO A 20 -0.92 -8.80 -1.97
CA PRO A 20 -0.39 -7.57 -2.59
C PRO A 20 0.13 -7.69 -4.03
N LEU A 21 -0.09 -8.78 -4.77
CA LEU A 21 0.40 -8.90 -6.16
C LEU A 21 -0.53 -8.33 -7.23
N ALA A 22 -1.76 -7.98 -6.85
CA ALA A 22 -2.71 -7.34 -7.75
C ALA A 22 -2.86 -5.84 -7.47
N ALA A 23 -2.79 -5.05 -8.53
CA ALA A 23 -3.37 -3.71 -8.56
C ALA A 23 -4.85 -3.84 -8.92
N VAL A 24 -5.70 -3.11 -8.20
CA VAL A 24 -7.16 -3.17 -8.34
C VAL A 24 -7.69 -1.74 -8.45
N LEU A 25 -8.71 -1.55 -9.27
CA LEU A 25 -9.43 -0.30 -9.41
C LEU A 25 -10.93 -0.58 -9.50
N GLU A 26 -11.72 0.03 -8.61
CA GLU A 26 -13.18 0.04 -8.73
C GLU A 26 -13.60 1.13 -9.71
N VAL A 27 -14.40 0.77 -10.71
CA VAL A 27 -15.05 1.70 -11.65
C VAL A 27 -16.55 1.47 -11.63
N SER A 28 -17.33 2.32 -12.29
CA SER A 28 -18.79 2.21 -12.29
C SER A 28 -19.24 0.83 -12.78
N GLY A 29 -19.81 0.02 -11.89
CA GLY A 29 -20.34 -1.31 -12.23
C GLY A 29 -19.32 -2.42 -12.47
N ALA A 30 -18.03 -2.19 -12.23
CA ALA A 30 -17.01 -3.24 -12.34
C ALA A 30 -15.77 -3.00 -11.48
N VAL A 31 -15.01 -4.07 -11.25
CA VAL A 31 -13.67 -4.02 -10.67
C VAL A 31 -12.68 -4.49 -11.72
N LEU A 32 -11.67 -3.65 -11.99
CA LEU A 32 -10.54 -3.98 -12.85
C LEU A 32 -9.36 -4.44 -12.00
N SER A 33 -8.64 -5.46 -12.46
CA SER A 33 -7.43 -5.92 -11.78
C SER A 33 -6.33 -6.34 -12.74
N TRP A 34 -5.08 -6.17 -12.28
CA TRP A 34 -3.86 -6.49 -13.00
C TRP A 34 -2.84 -7.12 -12.05
N THR A 35 -2.16 -8.18 -12.50
CA THR A 35 -1.00 -8.74 -11.79
C THR A 35 0.24 -7.89 -12.08
N LEU A 36 0.93 -7.43 -11.03
CA LEU A 36 2.00 -6.44 -11.15
C LEU A 36 3.26 -6.96 -11.83
N ASP A 37 3.71 -8.15 -11.44
CA ASP A 37 4.96 -8.75 -11.89
C ASP A 37 4.77 -9.67 -13.10
N GLN A 38 3.66 -9.50 -13.83
CA GLN A 38 3.41 -10.26 -15.05
C GLN A 38 4.48 -9.90 -16.11
N PRO A 39 5.18 -10.88 -16.68
CA PRO A 39 6.22 -10.62 -17.67
C PRO A 39 5.61 -10.10 -18.98
N GLY A 40 6.08 -8.94 -19.45
CA GLY A 40 5.61 -8.31 -20.69
C GLY A 40 5.76 -6.78 -20.64
N GLU A 41 5.41 -6.10 -21.73
CA GLU A 41 5.27 -4.63 -21.71
C GLU A 41 4.09 -4.23 -20.80
N PRO A 42 4.13 -3.07 -20.12
CA PRO A 42 3.07 -2.62 -19.22
C PRO A 42 1.67 -2.59 -19.87
N ASP A 43 1.62 -2.34 -21.18
CA ASP A 43 0.39 -2.27 -21.99
C ASP A 43 -0.11 -3.67 -22.45
N GLY A 44 0.71 -4.71 -22.24
CA GLY A 44 0.39 -6.11 -22.54
C GLY A 44 -0.09 -6.92 -21.34
N ALA A 45 -0.17 -6.31 -20.14
CA ALA A 45 -0.70 -6.98 -18.96
C ALA A 45 -2.17 -7.34 -19.16
N ALA A 46 -2.56 -8.57 -18.81
CA ALA A 46 -3.93 -9.02 -19.01
C ALA A 46 -4.88 -8.28 -18.05
N THR A 47 -5.79 -7.48 -18.59
CA THR A 47 -6.84 -6.84 -17.79
C THR A 47 -7.90 -7.87 -17.42
N HIS A 48 -8.12 -8.04 -16.12
CA HIS A 48 -9.23 -8.82 -15.58
C HIS A 48 -10.35 -7.87 -15.14
N ILE A 49 -11.54 -8.05 -15.71
CA ILE A 49 -12.74 -7.27 -15.40
C ILE A 49 -13.73 -8.19 -14.70
N THR A 50 -14.17 -7.79 -13.51
CA THR A 50 -15.27 -8.44 -12.77
C THR A 50 -16.43 -7.47 -12.68
N PHE A 51 -17.57 -7.83 -13.28
CA PHE A 51 -18.74 -6.98 -13.32
C PHE A 51 -19.57 -7.11 -12.05
N THR A 52 -19.75 -6.00 -11.35
CA THR A 52 -20.59 -5.89 -10.15
C THR A 52 -22.01 -5.45 -10.50
N ASP A 53 -22.14 -4.57 -11.49
CA ASP A 53 -23.40 -4.12 -12.07
C ASP A 53 -23.20 -3.70 -13.54
N PHE A 54 -23.61 -4.56 -14.47
CA PHE A 54 -23.50 -4.26 -15.90
C PHE A 54 -24.26 -3.01 -16.34
N GLY A 55 -25.38 -2.68 -15.69
CA GLY A 55 -26.18 -1.52 -16.05
C GLY A 55 -25.47 -0.19 -15.78
N ARG A 56 -24.49 -0.20 -14.87
CA ARG A 56 -23.66 0.96 -14.52
C ARG A 56 -22.36 1.05 -15.31
N ALA A 57 -21.99 0.01 -16.06
CA ALA A 57 -20.74 -0.07 -16.83
C ALA A 57 -20.88 0.57 -18.22
N ASP A 58 -21.42 1.79 -18.30
CA ASP A 58 -21.62 2.51 -19.55
C ASP A 58 -20.30 2.86 -20.26
N TRP A 59 -19.22 3.06 -19.50
CA TRP A 59 -17.87 3.30 -20.01
C TRP A 59 -17.28 2.15 -20.84
N LEU A 60 -17.88 0.95 -20.84
CA LEU A 60 -17.40 -0.22 -21.59
C LEU A 60 -17.21 0.03 -23.09
N TRP A 61 -18.02 0.89 -23.71
CA TRP A 61 -17.85 1.21 -25.13
C TRP A 61 -16.50 1.89 -25.42
N ARG A 62 -15.91 2.57 -24.42
CA ARG A 62 -14.58 3.20 -24.55
C ARG A 62 -13.45 2.17 -24.63
N ILE A 63 -13.64 0.98 -24.04
CA ILE A 63 -12.61 -0.07 -23.99
C ILE A 63 -12.88 -1.23 -24.96
N LEU A 64 -14.14 -1.52 -25.32
CA LEU A 64 -14.49 -2.59 -26.26
C LEU A 64 -14.88 -2.07 -27.65
N GLY A 65 -15.01 -0.75 -27.80
CA GLY A 65 -15.68 -0.15 -28.95
C GLY A 65 -17.20 -0.32 -28.91
N GLU A 66 -17.90 0.42 -29.77
CA GLU A 66 -19.36 0.38 -29.88
C GLU A 66 -19.88 -1.02 -30.24
N SER A 67 -19.28 -1.65 -31.25
CA SER A 67 -19.65 -3.00 -31.69
C SER A 67 -19.42 -4.05 -30.61
N GLY A 68 -18.31 -3.95 -29.86
CA GLY A 68 -17.98 -4.84 -28.76
C GLY A 68 -18.95 -4.69 -27.59
N HIS A 69 -19.33 -3.46 -27.25
CA HIS A 69 -20.33 -3.18 -26.21
C HIS A 69 -21.71 -3.76 -26.56
N VAL A 70 -22.19 -3.57 -27.80
CA VAL A 70 -23.48 -4.13 -28.25
C VAL A 70 -23.46 -5.67 -28.24
N ALA A 71 -22.36 -6.28 -28.69
CA ALA A 71 -22.19 -7.72 -28.67
C ALA A 71 -22.23 -8.27 -27.22
N LEU A 72 -21.54 -7.60 -26.29
CA LEU A 72 -21.53 -7.95 -24.87
C LEU A 72 -22.93 -7.83 -24.24
N ALA A 73 -23.61 -6.69 -24.43
CA ALA A 73 -24.95 -6.45 -23.89
C ALA A 73 -25.98 -7.47 -24.40
N SER A 74 -25.90 -7.80 -25.70
CA SER A 74 -26.79 -8.79 -26.33
C SER A 74 -26.57 -10.20 -25.77
N ALA A 75 -25.30 -10.57 -25.53
CA ALA A 75 -24.96 -11.88 -25.02
C ALA A 75 -25.39 -12.08 -23.56
N ILE A 76 -25.21 -11.07 -22.70
CA ILE A 76 -25.65 -11.12 -21.29
C ILE A 76 -27.18 -11.16 -21.20
N GLY A 77 -27.88 -10.37 -22.02
CA GLY A 77 -29.34 -10.36 -22.04
C GLY A 77 -29.97 -11.65 -22.59
N SER A 78 -29.19 -12.48 -23.29
CA SER A 78 -29.65 -13.74 -23.91
C SER A 78 -29.04 -14.99 -23.26
N ALA A 79 -28.31 -14.84 -22.15
CA ALA A 79 -27.57 -15.93 -21.55
C ALA A 79 -28.49 -16.95 -20.86
N ASP A 80 -28.82 -18.04 -21.57
CA ASP A 80 -29.47 -19.24 -21.02
C ASP A 80 -28.47 -20.21 -20.35
N ASP A 81 -27.16 -20.05 -20.61
CA ASP A 81 -26.08 -20.87 -20.04
C ASP A 81 -25.45 -20.18 -18.81
N PRO A 82 -25.56 -20.75 -17.60
CA PRO A 82 -25.04 -20.15 -16.38
C PRO A 82 -23.51 -20.22 -16.21
N HIS A 83 -22.76 -20.86 -17.12
CA HIS A 83 -21.35 -21.22 -16.86
C HIS A 83 -20.29 -20.56 -17.76
N GLY A 84 -20.67 -19.90 -18.86
CA GLY A 84 -19.71 -19.12 -19.66
C GLY A 84 -20.25 -18.60 -20.99
N ILE A 85 -19.69 -17.48 -21.45
CA ILE A 85 -20.04 -16.84 -22.73
C ILE A 85 -18.77 -16.56 -23.52
N ASP A 86 -18.68 -17.09 -24.74
CA ASP A 86 -17.60 -16.77 -25.67
C ASP A 86 -18.06 -15.68 -26.65
N LEU A 87 -17.40 -14.51 -26.57
CA LEU A 87 -17.65 -13.36 -27.44
C LEU A 87 -16.61 -13.34 -28.57
N ALA A 88 -17.03 -13.77 -29.76
CA ALA A 88 -16.21 -13.75 -30.96
C ALA A 88 -16.00 -12.31 -31.47
N GLY A 89 -14.74 -11.93 -31.71
CA GLY A 89 -14.38 -10.61 -32.26
C GLY A 89 -14.54 -9.43 -31.28
N VAL A 90 -14.76 -9.70 -30.00
CA VAL A 90 -14.76 -8.70 -28.93
C VAL A 90 -13.46 -8.80 -28.17
N ASP A 91 -12.62 -7.79 -28.28
CA ASP A 91 -11.35 -7.65 -27.57
C ASP A 91 -11.22 -6.23 -27.01
N ILE A 92 -10.38 -6.07 -25.98
CA ILE A 92 -10.08 -4.75 -25.42
C ILE A 92 -9.25 -3.98 -26.43
N LEU A 93 -9.65 -2.74 -26.71
CA LEU A 93 -8.95 -1.82 -27.60
C LEU A 93 -7.54 -1.56 -27.03
N PRO A 94 -6.46 -1.71 -27.84
CA PRO A 94 -5.11 -1.47 -27.37
C PRO A 94 -4.94 -0.08 -26.74
N GLY A 95 -4.28 0.00 -25.58
CA GLY A 95 -4.03 1.23 -24.84
C GLY A 95 -5.24 1.85 -24.12
N SER A 96 -6.48 1.37 -24.34
CA SER A 96 -7.68 1.98 -23.75
C SER A 96 -7.74 1.86 -22.22
N VAL A 97 -7.02 0.88 -21.67
CA VAL A 97 -6.95 0.58 -20.23
C VAL A 97 -5.67 1.09 -19.58
N ALA A 98 -4.71 1.63 -20.33
CA ALA A 98 -3.44 2.08 -19.78
C ALA A 98 -3.59 3.19 -18.71
N PRO A 99 -4.46 4.21 -18.87
CA PRO A 99 -4.70 5.20 -17.82
C PRO A 99 -5.30 4.59 -16.55
N LEU A 100 -6.25 3.66 -16.70
CA LEU A 100 -6.90 2.96 -15.58
C LEU A 100 -5.91 2.05 -14.84
N ARG A 101 -5.05 1.35 -15.58
CA ARG A 101 -3.97 0.55 -15.00
C ARG A 101 -2.99 1.42 -14.22
N ARG A 102 -2.56 2.57 -14.78
CA ARG A 102 -1.68 3.51 -14.08
C ARG A 102 -2.33 3.98 -12.78
N LEU A 103 -3.61 4.33 -12.81
CA LEU A 103 -4.35 4.71 -11.62
C LEU A 103 -4.40 3.58 -10.58
N ALA A 104 -4.74 2.35 -11.00
CA ALA A 104 -4.73 1.17 -10.13
C ALA A 104 -3.36 0.92 -9.47
N VAL A 105 -2.27 1.10 -10.24
CA VAL A 105 -0.90 1.03 -9.72
C VAL A 105 -0.66 2.15 -8.72
N GLY A 106 -1.13 3.38 -8.96
CA GLY A 106 -1.07 4.47 -7.99
C GLY A 106 -1.74 4.13 -6.66
N HIS A 107 -2.98 3.62 -6.66
CA HIS A 107 -3.64 3.14 -5.45
C HIS A 107 -2.90 1.97 -4.79
N TRP A 108 -2.28 1.10 -5.59
CA TRP A 108 -1.44 0.03 -5.07
C TRP A 108 -0.17 0.58 -4.39
N LEU A 109 0.57 1.51 -5.02
CA LEU A 109 1.76 2.16 -4.45
C LEU A 109 1.42 2.80 -3.11
N ARG A 110 0.26 3.45 -3.03
CA ARG A 110 -0.26 4.08 -1.83
C ARG A 110 -0.46 3.12 -0.66
N ARG A 111 -0.72 1.84 -0.92
CA ARG A 111 -1.12 0.87 0.11
C ARG A 111 -0.09 -0.23 0.36
N TRP A 112 0.72 -0.56 -0.64
CA TRP A 112 1.53 -1.77 -0.65
C TRP A 112 3.00 -1.53 -1.01
N TRP A 113 3.42 -0.28 -1.25
CA TRP A 113 4.80 0.00 -1.57
C TRP A 113 5.75 -0.51 -0.47
N PRO A 114 6.70 -1.42 -0.79
CA PRO A 114 7.45 -2.13 0.23
C PRO A 114 8.73 -1.38 0.62
N ALA A 115 8.58 -0.17 1.14
CA ALA A 115 9.72 0.62 1.62
C ALA A 115 10.51 -0.17 2.68
N SER A 116 11.83 -0.29 2.48
CA SER A 116 12.69 -1.06 3.36
C SER A 116 14.11 -0.49 3.36
N ARG A 117 14.60 -0.11 4.54
CA ARG A 117 16.00 0.29 4.70
C ARG A 117 16.93 -0.90 4.55
N ARG A 118 16.48 -2.09 4.96
CA ARG A 118 17.25 -3.32 4.90
C ARG A 118 17.46 -3.80 3.46
N ASP A 119 16.42 -3.71 2.65
CA ASP A 119 16.45 -4.17 1.25
C ASP A 119 16.80 -3.04 0.26
N GLY A 120 17.07 -1.83 0.75
CA GLY A 120 17.45 -0.68 -0.08
C GLY A 120 16.30 -0.16 -0.96
N ILE A 121 15.06 -0.31 -0.51
CA ILE A 121 13.87 0.17 -1.23
C ILE A 121 13.46 1.50 -0.61
N ALA A 122 13.71 2.60 -1.32
CA ALA A 122 13.35 3.94 -0.89
C ALA A 122 11.84 4.09 -0.66
N GLY A 123 11.45 4.90 0.33
CA GLY A 123 10.06 5.31 0.50
C GLY A 123 9.62 6.26 -0.62
N LEU A 124 8.33 6.24 -0.96
CA LEU A 124 7.76 7.19 -1.92
C LEU A 124 7.23 8.42 -1.17
N ASP A 125 7.43 9.60 -1.75
CA ASP A 125 6.80 10.81 -1.24
C ASP A 125 5.28 10.70 -1.37
N ARG A 126 4.60 10.72 -0.22
CA ARG A 126 3.18 10.47 -0.14
C ARG A 126 2.36 11.62 -0.74
N ALA A 127 2.79 12.85 -0.55
CA ALA A 127 2.08 14.02 -1.00
C ALA A 127 2.10 14.10 -2.53
N LEU A 128 3.28 13.89 -3.15
CA LEU A 128 3.40 13.86 -4.62
C LEU A 128 2.65 12.67 -5.23
N LEU A 129 2.72 11.50 -4.61
CA LEU A 129 1.99 10.31 -5.09
C LEU A 129 0.46 10.53 -5.04
N ASP A 130 -0.07 11.02 -3.92
CA ASP A 130 -1.52 11.25 -3.77
C ASP A 130 -2.01 12.35 -4.71
N LEU A 131 -1.21 13.38 -4.94
CA LEU A 131 -1.49 14.46 -5.89
C LEU A 131 -1.59 13.96 -7.34
N GLU A 132 -0.65 13.12 -7.76
CA GLU A 132 -0.65 12.54 -9.10
C GLU A 132 -1.82 11.55 -9.27
N VAL A 133 -2.12 10.75 -8.25
CA VAL A 133 -3.32 9.88 -8.23
C VAL A 133 -4.59 10.70 -8.35
N ALA A 134 -4.71 11.81 -7.60
CA ALA A 134 -5.85 12.72 -7.69
C ALA A 134 -6.06 13.28 -9.11
N LEU A 135 -4.99 13.72 -9.77
CA LEU A 135 -5.05 14.20 -11.17
C LEU A 135 -5.44 13.09 -12.15
N LEU A 136 -4.91 11.87 -11.98
CA LEU A 136 -5.28 10.72 -12.79
C LEU A 136 -6.76 10.33 -12.60
N THR A 137 -7.27 10.37 -11.37
CA THR A 137 -8.68 10.13 -11.06
C THR A 137 -9.57 11.19 -11.73
N ALA A 138 -9.22 12.47 -11.62
CA ALA A 138 -9.95 13.55 -12.29
C ALA A 138 -9.97 13.39 -13.82
N GLY A 139 -8.84 12.99 -14.42
CA GLY A 139 -8.75 12.69 -15.85
C GLY A 139 -9.57 11.45 -16.28
N ALA A 140 -9.83 10.53 -15.36
CA ALA A 140 -10.61 9.32 -15.56
C ALA A 140 -12.07 9.42 -15.06
N GLN A 141 -12.57 10.62 -14.73
CA GLN A 141 -13.94 10.83 -14.23
C GLN A 141 -15.03 10.14 -15.05
N GLY A 142 -14.85 9.99 -16.38
CA GLY A 142 -15.81 9.31 -17.24
C GLY A 142 -15.96 7.79 -16.99
N PHE A 143 -15.16 7.19 -16.11
CA PHE A 143 -15.25 5.78 -15.70
C PHE A 143 -15.88 5.60 -14.31
N PHE A 144 -15.97 6.67 -13.53
CA PHE A 144 -16.56 6.68 -12.19
C PHE A 144 -17.94 7.33 -12.27
N ALA A 145 -18.97 6.64 -11.78
CA ALA A 145 -20.21 7.31 -11.40
C ALA A 145 -20.03 7.78 -9.96
N ASP A 146 -20.67 8.89 -9.56
CA ASP A 146 -20.64 9.37 -8.18
C ASP A 146 -20.85 8.19 -7.20
N ASP A 147 -20.00 8.10 -6.17
CA ASP A 147 -19.94 7.06 -5.11
C ASP A 147 -19.06 5.79 -5.36
N THR A 148 -17.99 5.82 -6.14
CA THR A 148 -16.98 4.73 -6.13
C THR A 148 -15.91 4.91 -5.04
N LEU A 149 -15.32 3.82 -4.53
CA LEU A 149 -14.30 3.89 -3.46
C LEU A 149 -13.05 4.68 -3.89
N ASP A 150 -12.66 4.56 -5.16
CA ASP A 150 -11.42 5.14 -5.68
C ASP A 150 -11.59 6.56 -6.27
N SER A 151 -12.80 7.16 -6.19
CA SER A 151 -13.09 8.49 -6.77
C SER A 151 -12.99 9.68 -5.81
N ASP A 152 -12.65 9.48 -4.54
CA ASP A 152 -12.56 10.59 -3.55
C ASP A 152 -11.31 11.45 -3.73
N VAL A 153 -11.34 12.34 -4.72
CA VAL A 153 -10.23 13.25 -5.03
C VAL A 153 -9.98 14.27 -3.91
N ALA A 154 -11.03 14.82 -3.30
CA ALA A 154 -10.89 15.81 -2.23
C ALA A 154 -10.21 15.21 -0.99
N GLY A 155 -10.60 13.99 -0.60
CA GLY A 155 -9.98 13.27 0.51
C GLY A 155 -8.52 12.89 0.24
N LEU A 156 -8.12 12.68 -1.02
CA LEU A 156 -6.71 12.48 -1.39
C LEU A 156 -5.87 13.73 -1.17
N LEU A 157 -6.39 14.91 -1.54
CA LEU A 157 -5.64 16.16 -1.51
C LEU A 157 -5.56 16.76 -0.11
N ALA A 158 -6.67 16.76 0.63
CA ALA A 158 -6.84 17.49 1.89
C ALA A 158 -5.65 17.40 2.88
N PRO A 159 -4.98 16.24 3.10
CA PRO A 159 -3.94 16.12 4.12
C PRO A 159 -2.58 16.76 3.76
N HIS A 160 -2.35 17.15 2.51
CA HIS A 160 -0.98 17.28 1.98
C HIS A 160 -0.46 18.72 1.84
N ALA A 161 -1.23 19.74 2.19
CA ALA A 161 -0.86 21.14 1.94
C ALA A 161 0.54 21.52 2.44
N ASP A 162 0.87 21.17 3.69
CA ASP A 162 2.17 21.47 4.31
C ASP A 162 3.33 20.76 3.59
N ALA A 163 3.14 19.49 3.21
CA ALA A 163 4.14 18.71 2.51
C ALA A 163 4.36 19.24 1.08
N LEU A 164 3.30 19.64 0.38
CA LEU A 164 3.38 20.26 -0.93
C LEU A 164 4.04 21.64 -0.86
N ALA A 165 3.81 22.42 0.20
CA ALA A 165 4.49 23.69 0.41
C ALA A 165 6.01 23.51 0.60
N ALA A 166 6.45 22.43 1.26
CA ALA A 166 7.88 22.09 1.33
C ALA A 166 8.49 21.85 -0.07
N HIS A 167 7.78 21.12 -0.94
CA HIS A 167 8.22 20.94 -2.34
C HIS A 167 8.28 22.24 -3.14
N VAL A 168 7.37 23.18 -2.87
CA VAL A 168 7.41 24.53 -3.48
C VAL A 168 8.67 25.29 -3.05
N ALA A 169 9.06 25.17 -1.78
CA ALA A 169 10.28 25.79 -1.27
C ALA A 169 11.56 25.15 -1.81
N ASP A 170 11.57 23.83 -2.00
CA ASP A 170 12.72 23.09 -2.56
C ASP A 170 12.97 23.42 -4.04
N GLY A 171 11.90 23.68 -4.80
CA GLY A 171 11.97 24.28 -6.13
C GLY A 171 12.30 23.31 -7.27
N ASP A 172 12.11 21.99 -7.12
CA ASP A 172 12.18 21.07 -8.26
C ASP A 172 11.07 21.44 -9.27
N PRO A 173 11.41 21.77 -10.53
CA PRO A 173 10.42 22.20 -11.52
C PRO A 173 9.34 21.15 -11.80
N ARG A 174 9.67 19.85 -11.74
CA ARG A 174 8.71 18.75 -11.97
C ARG A 174 7.69 18.68 -10.83
N ALA A 175 8.16 18.84 -9.60
CA ALA A 175 7.28 18.89 -8.43
C ALA A 175 6.41 20.14 -8.48
N LEU A 176 6.98 21.31 -8.77
CA LEU A 176 6.24 22.56 -8.91
C LEU A 176 5.12 22.49 -9.95
N ASP A 177 5.37 21.91 -11.12
CA ASP A 177 4.36 21.74 -12.16
C ASP A 177 3.21 20.84 -11.69
N LEU A 178 3.53 19.76 -10.96
CA LEU A 178 2.53 18.87 -10.38
C LEU A 178 1.71 19.59 -9.29
N VAL A 179 2.38 20.31 -8.38
CA VAL A 179 1.73 21.07 -7.29
C VAL A 179 0.78 22.13 -7.86
N ARG A 180 1.17 22.83 -8.92
CA ARG A 180 0.29 23.81 -9.60
C ARG A 180 -0.96 23.15 -10.19
N ALA A 181 -0.80 22.02 -10.88
CA ALA A 181 -1.94 21.28 -11.42
C ALA A 181 -2.88 20.81 -10.31
N GLY A 182 -2.31 20.31 -9.21
CA GLY A 182 -3.06 19.87 -8.04
C GLY A 182 -3.78 20.99 -7.30
N ALA A 183 -3.17 22.18 -7.17
CA ALA A 183 -3.80 23.35 -6.58
C ALA A 183 -4.98 23.85 -7.40
N GLY A 184 -4.88 23.83 -8.75
CA GLY A 184 -6.02 24.11 -9.62
C GLY A 184 -7.17 23.13 -9.42
N LEU A 185 -6.86 21.82 -9.34
CA LEU A 185 -7.85 20.79 -9.05
C LEU A 185 -8.48 20.95 -7.66
N ALA A 186 -7.68 21.32 -6.65
CA ALA A 186 -8.16 21.60 -5.30
C ALA A 186 -9.15 22.76 -5.27
N ASP A 187 -8.88 23.86 -6.00
CA ASP A 187 -9.77 25.01 -6.13
C ASP A 187 -11.10 24.63 -6.82
N GLU A 188 -11.04 23.87 -7.92
CA GLU A 188 -12.22 23.36 -8.64
C GLU A 188 -13.13 22.51 -7.73
N LEU A 189 -12.54 21.74 -6.81
CA LEU A 189 -13.24 20.87 -5.87
C LEU A 189 -13.58 21.53 -4.53
N GLY A 190 -13.14 22.77 -4.31
CA GLY A 190 -13.37 23.50 -3.05
C GLY A 190 -12.61 22.93 -1.85
N VAL A 191 -11.41 22.37 -2.05
CA VAL A 191 -10.54 21.91 -0.97
C VAL A 191 -9.87 23.12 -0.31
N ASP A 192 -10.38 23.55 0.84
CA ASP A 192 -9.97 24.75 1.58
C ASP A 192 -9.42 24.44 2.98
N GLY A 193 -8.92 23.21 3.18
CA GLY A 193 -8.35 22.76 4.45
C GLY A 193 -7.12 23.57 4.91
N PRO A 194 -6.67 23.38 6.16
CA PRO A 194 -5.49 24.09 6.70
C PRO A 194 -4.27 23.98 5.78
N GLY A 195 -3.57 25.09 5.54
CA GLY A 195 -2.36 25.16 4.72
C GLY A 195 -2.60 25.37 3.21
N TRP A 196 -3.79 25.06 2.69
CA TRP A 196 -4.11 25.26 1.27
C TRP A 196 -4.11 26.72 0.83
N PRO A 197 -4.71 27.68 1.58
CA PRO A 197 -4.63 29.09 1.23
C PRO A 197 -3.18 29.62 1.17
N GLU A 198 -2.33 29.20 2.10
CA GLU A 198 -0.92 29.56 2.15
C GLU A 198 -0.13 28.97 0.98
N LEU A 199 -0.41 27.70 0.64
CA LEU A 199 0.18 27.02 -0.51
C LEU A 199 -0.17 27.75 -1.82
N CYS A 200 -1.46 28.03 -2.05
CA CYS A 200 -1.91 28.75 -3.24
C CYS A 200 -1.25 30.14 -3.35
N ALA A 201 -1.18 30.89 -2.24
CA ALA A 201 -0.52 32.18 -2.21
C ALA A 201 0.98 32.10 -2.55
N ALA A 202 1.69 31.06 -2.09
CA ALA A 202 3.10 30.86 -2.40
C ALA A 202 3.36 30.46 -3.86
N LEU A 203 2.41 29.77 -4.49
CA LEU A 203 2.47 29.46 -5.92
C LEU A 203 2.30 30.71 -6.79
N ASP A 204 1.43 31.63 -6.36
CA ASP A 204 1.16 32.90 -7.04
C ASP A 204 2.26 33.96 -6.82
N ASP A 205 2.87 34.00 -5.63
CA ASP A 205 3.93 34.93 -5.26
C ASP A 205 5.19 34.18 -4.74
N SER A 206 6.14 33.93 -5.65
CA SER A 206 7.41 33.27 -5.34
C SER A 206 8.32 34.03 -4.34
N SER A 207 7.93 35.23 -3.90
CA SER A 207 8.65 36.01 -2.89
C SER A 207 8.10 35.86 -1.46
N MET A 208 6.96 35.16 -1.30
CA MET A 208 6.37 34.87 0.01
C MET A 208 7.22 33.84 0.79
N PRO A 209 7.64 34.16 2.03
CA PRO A 209 8.34 33.20 2.87
C PRO A 209 7.36 32.15 3.38
N LEU A 210 7.50 30.91 2.91
CA LEU A 210 6.81 29.76 3.50
C LEU A 210 7.41 29.48 4.88
N SER A 211 6.55 29.45 5.92
CA SER A 211 6.95 28.98 7.25
C SER A 211 7.08 27.48 7.24
N VAL A 212 8.19 26.98 6.70
CA VAL A 212 8.51 25.55 6.70
C VAL A 212 8.73 25.12 8.16
N PRO A 213 8.07 24.06 8.66
CA PRO A 213 8.49 23.42 9.89
C PRO A 213 9.96 23.00 9.72
N SER A 214 10.86 23.73 10.38
CA SER A 214 12.29 23.42 10.35
C SER A 214 12.51 21.97 10.77
N GLY A 215 13.25 21.21 9.96
CA GLY A 215 13.60 19.79 10.07
C GLY A 215 13.22 19.10 11.38
N ARG A 216 12.46 18.01 11.26
CA ARG A 216 12.16 17.13 12.39
C ARG A 216 13.46 16.78 13.08
N ARG A 217 13.43 16.84 14.41
CA ARG A 217 14.56 16.58 15.32
C ARG A 217 15.27 15.24 15.10
N ASP A 218 14.67 14.36 14.28
CA ASP A 218 15.14 13.03 13.92
C ASP A 218 16.24 13.04 12.85
N ASP A 219 16.34 14.11 12.04
CA ASP A 219 17.36 14.25 10.97
C ASP A 219 18.78 14.45 11.52
N TYR A 220 18.91 14.66 12.83
CA TYR A 220 20.20 14.77 13.55
C TYR A 220 20.57 13.53 14.35
N ALA A 221 19.87 12.40 14.21
CA ALA A 221 20.22 11.17 14.91
C ALA A 221 21.38 10.39 14.25
N LEU A 222 22.52 11.06 14.11
CA LEU A 222 23.79 10.47 13.69
C LEU A 222 24.38 9.63 14.86
N ALA A 223 24.34 8.31 14.68
CA ALA A 223 25.20 7.31 15.33
C ALA A 223 25.37 7.39 16.87
N ALA A 224 24.28 7.20 17.62
CA ALA A 224 24.39 6.48 18.89
C ALA A 224 24.11 5.01 18.60
N GLY A 225 25.16 4.20 18.49
CA GLY A 225 24.98 2.75 18.51
C GLY A 225 24.09 2.40 19.70
N ALA A 226 23.03 1.64 19.47
CA ALA A 226 22.21 1.06 20.53
C ALA A 226 23.06 0.01 21.28
N GLY A 227 24.04 0.52 22.02
CA GLY A 227 24.71 -0.21 23.07
C GLY A 227 23.65 -0.52 24.10
N ALA A 228 23.43 -1.81 24.30
CA ALA A 228 22.57 -2.40 25.30
C ALA A 228 22.45 -1.51 26.55
N GLY A 229 21.21 -1.16 26.90
CA GLY A 229 20.93 -0.54 28.19
C GLY A 229 21.60 -1.36 29.31
N PRO A 230 22.15 -0.70 30.35
CA PRO A 230 22.85 -1.41 31.41
C PRO A 230 21.85 -2.27 32.20
N GLY A 231 21.97 -3.59 32.10
CA GLY A 231 21.32 -4.53 33.01
C GLY A 231 20.26 -5.48 32.43
N ALA A 232 20.18 -5.68 31.11
CA ALA A 232 19.32 -6.74 30.57
C ALA A 232 19.88 -8.12 31.00
N ALA A 233 19.09 -8.89 31.77
CA ALA A 233 19.37 -10.30 32.02
C ALA A 233 19.51 -11.02 30.67
N ALA A 234 20.42 -12.00 30.57
CA ALA A 234 20.59 -12.75 29.34
C ALA A 234 19.24 -13.37 28.91
N PRO A 235 18.75 -13.09 27.68
CA PRO A 235 17.45 -13.59 27.26
C PRO A 235 17.47 -15.12 27.19
N ILE A 236 16.36 -15.75 27.57
CA ILE A 236 16.17 -17.21 27.49
C ILE A 236 16.34 -17.67 26.06
N THR A 237 15.71 -16.93 25.14
CA THR A 237 15.79 -17.17 23.71
C THR A 237 15.52 -15.87 22.95
N ARG A 238 15.84 -15.88 21.67
CA ARG A 238 15.59 -14.78 20.74
C ARG A 238 15.26 -15.33 19.37
N GLY A 239 14.55 -14.57 18.57
CA GLY A 239 14.33 -14.87 17.17
C GLY A 239 13.88 -13.66 16.39
N VAL A 240 13.54 -13.90 15.15
CA VAL A 240 13.05 -12.90 14.21
C VAL A 240 11.75 -13.36 13.58
N ALA A 241 10.95 -12.41 13.14
CA ALA A 241 9.75 -12.59 12.32
C ALA A 241 9.66 -11.44 11.32
N SER A 242 8.70 -11.53 10.41
CA SER A 242 8.43 -10.49 9.42
C SER A 242 7.04 -9.92 9.63
N VAL A 243 6.85 -8.64 9.28
CA VAL A 243 5.54 -8.01 9.27
C VAL A 243 4.75 -8.49 8.05
N ASN A 244 3.53 -8.95 8.27
CA ASN A 244 2.60 -9.22 7.18
C ASN A 244 1.94 -7.90 6.76
N TRP A 245 2.14 -7.47 5.53
CA TRP A 245 1.74 -6.13 5.10
C TRP A 245 0.23 -5.96 5.16
N GLY A 246 -0.53 -6.99 4.77
CA GLY A 246 -1.99 -6.92 4.83
C GLY A 246 -2.60 -6.85 6.23
N GLY A 247 -1.79 -7.08 7.26
CA GLY A 247 -2.22 -7.05 8.66
C GLY A 247 -2.04 -5.70 9.33
N VAL A 248 -1.36 -4.75 8.69
CA VAL A 248 -0.92 -3.48 9.29
C VAL A 248 -1.29 -2.29 8.41
N PRO A 249 -1.39 -1.06 8.97
CA PRO A 249 -1.54 0.14 8.17
C PRO A 249 -0.33 0.35 7.23
N PRO A 250 -0.55 0.91 6.03
CA PRO A 250 0.51 1.13 5.06
C PRO A 250 1.53 2.17 5.55
N GLY A 251 2.77 2.04 5.09
CA GLY A 251 3.81 3.06 5.27
C GLY A 251 4.44 3.15 6.66
N ILE A 252 3.96 2.45 7.69
CA ILE A 252 4.49 2.53 9.06
C ILE A 252 5.76 1.69 9.25
N PHE A 253 5.74 0.42 8.85
CA PHE A 253 6.79 -0.55 9.15
C PHE A 253 7.76 -0.78 7.99
N ASP A 254 8.99 -1.17 8.30
CA ASP A 254 9.94 -1.66 7.29
C ASP A 254 9.44 -2.98 6.69
N ALA A 255 9.21 -2.96 5.38
CA ALA A 255 8.60 -4.06 4.62
C ALA A 255 9.58 -5.23 4.31
N GLY A 256 10.84 -5.13 4.72
CA GLY A 256 11.82 -6.19 4.57
C GLY A 256 11.48 -7.44 5.37
N GLU A 257 12.16 -8.55 5.07
CA GLU A 257 12.02 -9.76 5.89
C GLU A 257 12.84 -9.66 7.18
N ASN A 258 12.38 -10.35 8.23
CA ASN A 258 13.06 -10.45 9.52
C ASN A 258 13.26 -9.07 10.19
N THR A 259 12.23 -8.22 10.10
CA THR A 259 12.20 -6.85 10.66
C THR A 259 11.52 -6.77 12.03
N VAL A 260 11.01 -7.89 12.54
CA VAL A 260 10.49 -8.04 13.89
C VAL A 260 11.49 -8.86 14.70
N ASP A 261 12.17 -8.22 15.64
CA ASP A 261 13.01 -8.90 16.62
C ASP A 261 12.19 -9.23 17.86
N TRP A 262 12.35 -10.43 18.41
CA TRP A 262 11.72 -10.80 19.67
C TRP A 262 12.70 -11.52 20.59
N THR A 263 12.57 -11.26 21.89
CA THR A 263 13.31 -11.94 22.96
C THR A 263 12.36 -12.40 24.04
N ILE A 264 12.68 -13.53 24.68
CA ILE A 264 12.00 -13.99 25.88
C ILE A 264 12.90 -13.73 27.06
N GLU A 265 12.40 -12.98 28.03
CA GLU A 265 13.09 -12.65 29.26
C GLU A 265 12.27 -13.14 30.45
N ALA A 266 12.94 -13.52 31.53
CA ALA A 266 12.28 -13.88 32.76
C ALA A 266 13.02 -13.27 33.96
N ALA A 267 12.26 -12.56 34.79
CA ALA A 267 12.67 -12.11 36.11
C ALA A 267 11.52 -12.45 37.07
N GLY A 268 11.40 -13.72 37.44
CA GLY A 268 10.23 -14.28 38.14
C GLY A 268 9.09 -14.72 37.21
N THR A 269 8.51 -13.78 36.45
CA THR A 269 7.52 -14.07 35.40
C THR A 269 8.12 -13.85 34.02
N ALA A 270 7.83 -14.76 33.08
CA ALA A 270 8.33 -14.67 31.73
C ALA A 270 7.53 -13.64 30.91
N VAL A 271 8.24 -12.81 30.17
CA VAL A 271 7.71 -11.80 29.26
C VAL A 271 8.41 -11.91 27.90
N ALA A 272 7.69 -11.60 26.83
CA ALA A 272 8.29 -11.41 25.52
C ALA A 272 8.46 -9.92 25.25
N LEU A 273 9.66 -9.51 24.85
CA LEU A 273 9.91 -8.19 24.31
C LEU A 273 9.93 -8.32 22.78
N VAL A 274 9.09 -7.53 22.11
CA VAL A 274 9.01 -7.47 20.66
C VAL A 274 9.41 -6.07 20.22
N ARG A 275 10.27 -5.99 19.20
CA ARG A 275 10.67 -4.74 18.54
C ARG A 275 10.46 -4.90 17.04
N THR A 276 9.65 -4.03 16.46
CA THR A 276 9.40 -3.97 15.02
C THR A 276 10.13 -2.77 14.43
N ALA A 277 10.78 -2.93 13.28
CA ALA A 277 11.40 -1.82 12.58
C ALA A 277 10.33 -0.88 11.98
N VAL A 278 10.40 0.39 12.33
CA VAL A 278 9.51 1.47 11.86
C VAL A 278 10.27 2.33 10.85
N ILE A 279 9.60 2.69 9.75
CA ILE A 279 10.19 3.49 8.65
C ILE A 279 9.41 4.78 8.37
N GLY A 280 8.09 4.77 8.61
CA GLY A 280 7.19 5.87 8.25
C GLY A 280 7.11 7.01 9.26
N PRO A 281 6.44 8.11 8.88
CA PRO A 281 6.21 9.25 9.75
C PRO A 281 5.14 9.01 10.82
N ASP A 282 4.28 8.00 10.62
CA ASP A 282 3.17 7.65 11.50
C ASP A 282 3.60 6.65 12.58
N ALA A 283 3.11 6.84 13.81
CA ALA A 283 3.46 5.99 14.94
C ALA A 283 2.64 4.67 14.94
N PRO A 284 3.27 3.51 15.21
CA PRO A 284 2.58 2.20 15.28
C PRO A 284 1.75 1.98 16.55
N THR A 285 1.49 3.03 17.32
CA THR A 285 0.86 2.94 18.64
C THR A 285 -0.48 2.20 18.59
N GLY A 286 -0.64 1.23 19.48
CA GLY A 286 -1.90 0.48 19.61
C GLY A 286 -2.06 -0.69 18.63
N ILE A 287 -1.12 -0.90 17.71
CA ILE A 287 -1.14 -2.06 16.81
C ILE A 287 -0.87 -3.33 17.62
N ALA A 288 -1.81 -4.27 17.56
CA ALA A 288 -1.77 -5.50 18.35
C ALA A 288 -0.59 -6.40 17.94
N VAL A 289 0.05 -7.02 18.93
CA VAL A 289 1.12 -8.02 18.74
C VAL A 289 0.74 -9.28 19.48
N ARG A 290 0.94 -10.42 18.81
CA ARG A 290 0.64 -11.75 19.35
C ARG A 290 1.86 -12.64 19.16
N LEU A 291 2.26 -13.31 20.23
CA LEU A 291 3.28 -14.34 20.21
C LEU A 291 2.63 -15.68 20.57
N ARG A 292 2.95 -16.73 19.82
CA ARG A 292 2.50 -18.10 20.11
C ARG A 292 3.65 -19.07 19.94
N SER A 293 3.81 -19.96 20.92
CA SER A 293 4.77 -21.06 20.88
C SER A 293 4.15 -22.29 21.56
N GLY A 294 3.60 -23.20 20.76
CA GLY A 294 2.80 -24.32 21.27
C GLY A 294 1.60 -23.87 22.11
N ALA A 295 1.55 -24.29 23.39
CA ALA A 295 0.52 -23.90 24.34
C ALA A 295 0.78 -22.54 25.04
N VAL A 296 1.95 -21.94 24.81
CA VAL A 296 2.31 -20.63 25.38
C VAL A 296 1.87 -19.54 24.42
N SER A 297 1.27 -18.47 24.96
CA SER A 297 0.88 -17.30 24.19
C SER A 297 1.16 -16.00 24.94
N GLY A 298 1.36 -14.91 24.21
CA GLY A 298 1.45 -13.55 24.75
C GLY A 298 0.77 -12.56 23.83
N THR A 299 0.13 -11.55 24.41
CA THR A 299 -0.56 -10.50 23.65
C THR A 299 -0.24 -9.12 24.22
N GLY A 300 -0.17 -8.12 23.36
CA GLY A 300 0.08 -6.73 23.74
C GLY A 300 -0.11 -5.81 22.55
N ALA A 301 0.36 -4.57 22.67
CA ALA A 301 0.28 -3.57 21.61
C ALA A 301 1.61 -2.82 21.51
N LEU A 302 1.93 -2.34 20.30
CA LEU A 302 3.10 -1.53 20.06
C LEU A 302 2.94 -0.14 20.66
N ASP A 303 4.03 0.40 21.19
CA ASP A 303 4.20 1.81 21.51
C ASP A 303 4.62 2.62 20.27
N ALA A 304 4.85 3.92 20.42
CA ALA A 304 5.23 4.81 19.32
C ALA A 304 6.61 4.47 18.70
N ASP A 305 7.47 3.74 19.42
CA ASP A 305 8.79 3.34 18.93
C ASP A 305 8.77 1.93 18.28
N GLY A 306 7.59 1.32 18.16
CA GLY A 306 7.45 -0.04 17.63
C GLY A 306 7.90 -1.12 18.60
N ARG A 307 7.84 -0.88 19.92
CA ARG A 307 8.14 -1.89 20.95
C ARG A 307 6.86 -2.37 21.64
N ALA A 308 6.84 -3.64 22.03
CA ALA A 308 5.77 -4.22 22.84
C ALA A 308 6.33 -5.18 23.89
N THR A 309 5.77 -5.14 25.09
CA THR A 309 6.04 -6.11 26.16
C THR A 309 4.81 -6.99 26.33
N LEU A 310 4.96 -8.29 26.07
CA LEU A 310 3.88 -9.26 26.12
C LEU A 310 4.03 -10.13 27.38
N PRO A 311 3.11 -10.08 28.35
CA PRO A 311 3.08 -11.07 29.40
C PRO A 311 2.78 -12.45 28.80
N LEU A 312 3.58 -13.45 29.16
CA LEU A 312 3.41 -14.81 28.66
C LEU A 312 2.51 -15.63 29.58
N VAL A 313 1.58 -16.35 28.97
CA VAL A 313 0.65 -17.25 29.66
C VAL A 313 0.74 -18.67 29.11
N ASP A 314 0.49 -19.65 29.98
CA ASP A 314 0.36 -21.05 29.61
C ASP A 314 -1.01 -21.38 28.98
N GLY A 315 -1.22 -22.63 28.56
CA GLY A 315 -2.49 -23.07 27.97
C GLY A 315 -3.69 -23.00 28.93
N ALA A 316 -3.44 -22.83 30.23
CA ALA A 316 -4.47 -22.60 31.25
C ALA A 316 -4.64 -21.11 31.60
N GLN A 317 -4.07 -20.20 30.80
CA GLN A 317 -4.10 -18.75 30.98
C GLN A 317 -3.47 -18.27 32.30
N ARG A 318 -2.48 -19.01 32.81
CA ARG A 318 -1.71 -18.61 34.00
C ARG A 318 -0.39 -17.98 33.59
N PRO A 319 0.12 -16.98 34.34
CA PRO A 319 1.43 -16.41 34.08
C PRO A 319 2.51 -17.48 34.00
N LEU A 320 3.33 -17.43 32.94
CA LEU A 320 4.40 -18.38 32.73
C LEU A 320 5.54 -18.08 33.72
N THR A 321 5.91 -19.08 34.52
CA THR A 321 7.04 -18.97 35.46
C THR A 321 8.37 -19.06 34.73
N GLU A 322 9.41 -18.50 35.33
CA GLU A 322 10.77 -18.58 34.81
C GLU A 322 11.22 -20.03 34.52
N SER A 323 11.04 -20.95 35.47
CA SER A 323 11.41 -22.37 35.28
C SER A 323 10.66 -23.03 34.12
N ALA A 324 9.39 -22.69 33.93
CA ALA A 324 8.59 -23.21 32.82
C ALA A 324 9.05 -22.62 31.48
N ALA A 325 9.45 -21.34 31.45
CA ALA A 325 9.98 -20.70 30.25
C ALA A 325 11.33 -21.29 29.82
N TRP A 326 12.23 -21.60 30.77
CA TRP A 326 13.50 -22.30 30.48
C TRP A 326 13.30 -23.74 29.98
N GLY A 327 12.25 -24.42 30.45
CA GLY A 327 11.91 -25.78 30.04
C GLY A 327 11.09 -25.89 28.76
N HIS A 328 10.66 -24.76 28.17
CA HIS A 328 9.82 -24.73 26.98
C HIS A 328 10.66 -24.74 25.69
N ASP A 329 10.19 -25.44 24.66
CA ASP A 329 10.82 -25.43 23.35
C ASP A 329 10.32 -24.24 22.52
N TRP A 330 11.21 -23.27 22.30
CA TRP A 330 10.89 -22.04 21.58
C TRP A 330 11.14 -22.12 20.07
N SER A 331 11.55 -23.27 19.52
CA SER A 331 11.91 -23.43 18.11
C SER A 331 10.74 -23.12 17.14
N ALA A 332 9.49 -23.41 17.55
CA ALA A 332 8.28 -23.18 16.77
C ALA A 332 7.53 -21.89 17.17
N THR A 333 8.26 -20.86 17.59
CA THR A 333 7.66 -19.58 18.01
C THR A 333 7.26 -18.75 16.80
N ALA A 334 6.01 -18.30 16.77
CA ALA A 334 5.46 -17.40 15.78
C ALA A 334 5.09 -16.07 16.43
N VAL A 335 5.51 -14.96 15.82
CA VAL A 335 5.14 -13.60 16.22
C VAL A 335 4.36 -12.96 15.08
N HIS A 336 3.21 -12.40 15.41
CA HIS A 336 2.32 -11.73 14.47
C HIS A 336 2.07 -10.30 14.93
N VAL A 337 2.26 -9.35 14.02
CA VAL A 337 1.96 -7.93 14.21
C VAL A 337 0.74 -7.59 13.37
N GLY A 338 -0.29 -7.00 14.00
CA GLY A 338 -1.53 -6.63 13.35
C GLY A 338 -2.53 -7.78 13.17
N ALA A 339 -3.35 -7.68 12.12
CA ALA A 339 -4.33 -8.68 11.74
C ALA A 339 -3.67 -9.89 11.07
N GLU A 340 -4.32 -11.06 11.17
CA GLU A 340 -3.84 -12.27 10.49
C GLU A 340 -4.11 -12.20 8.99
N THR A 341 -3.17 -12.68 8.20
CA THR A 341 -3.27 -12.72 6.75
C THR A 341 -2.73 -14.03 6.19
N THR A 342 -3.11 -14.35 4.97
CA THR A 342 -2.60 -15.50 4.18
C THR A 342 -1.38 -15.15 3.33
N GLU A 343 -0.78 -13.98 3.56
CA GLU A 343 0.37 -13.48 2.80
C GLU A 343 1.59 -14.37 3.03
N SER A 344 2.22 -14.80 1.92
CA SER A 344 3.41 -15.66 1.95
C SER A 344 4.71 -14.85 1.81
N PRO A 345 5.84 -15.34 2.34
CA PRO A 345 7.15 -14.75 2.07
C PRO A 345 7.50 -14.68 0.58
N GLU A 346 7.06 -15.67 -0.21
CA GLU A 346 7.26 -15.72 -1.66
C GLU A 346 6.51 -14.57 -2.37
N THR A 347 5.26 -14.31 -1.95
CA THR A 347 4.46 -13.18 -2.43
C THR A 347 5.16 -11.85 -2.15
N ARG A 348 5.65 -11.64 -0.91
CA ARG A 348 6.38 -10.42 -0.55
C ARG A 348 7.67 -10.25 -1.34
N GLU A 349 8.41 -11.33 -1.56
CA GLU A 349 9.64 -11.28 -2.35
C GLU A 349 9.40 -10.91 -3.82
N ARG A 350 8.33 -11.43 -4.42
CA ARG A 350 7.91 -11.02 -5.78
C ARG A 350 7.63 -9.52 -5.84
N VAL A 351 6.87 -8.99 -4.88
CA VAL A 351 6.57 -7.56 -4.80
C VAL A 351 7.83 -6.71 -4.59
N ARG A 352 8.71 -7.08 -3.64
CA ARG A 352 9.96 -6.35 -3.41
C ARG A 352 10.87 -6.36 -4.64
N ARG A 353 10.91 -7.47 -5.38
CA ARG A 353 11.67 -7.56 -6.64
C ARG A 353 11.10 -6.61 -7.69
N TRP A 354 9.77 -6.56 -7.81
CA TRP A 354 9.10 -5.65 -8.73
C TRP A 354 9.36 -4.18 -8.37
N ALA A 355 9.26 -3.81 -7.09
CA ALA A 355 9.54 -2.45 -6.62
C ALA A 355 11.00 -2.03 -6.90
N ARG A 356 11.97 -2.91 -6.60
CA ARG A 356 13.39 -2.66 -6.93
C ARG A 356 13.61 -2.44 -8.42
N ALA A 357 13.00 -3.27 -9.27
CA ALA A 357 13.13 -3.11 -10.71
C ALA A 357 12.59 -1.75 -11.22
N ARG A 358 11.52 -1.23 -10.58
CA ARG A 358 10.96 0.09 -10.91
C ARG A 358 11.85 1.24 -10.45
N LEU A 359 12.50 1.13 -9.30
CA LEU A 359 13.48 2.12 -8.85
C LEU A 359 14.76 2.09 -9.69
N ASP A 360 15.25 0.89 -10.05
CA ASP A 360 16.47 0.73 -10.86
C ASP A 360 16.29 1.26 -12.29
N ARG A 361 15.10 1.07 -12.87
CA ARG A 361 14.73 1.52 -14.22
C ARG A 361 13.27 1.97 -14.24
N PRO A 362 13.01 3.24 -13.91
CA PRO A 362 11.65 3.80 -13.97
C PRO A 362 11.03 3.58 -15.34
N ALA A 363 9.86 2.95 -15.35
CA ALA A 363 9.10 2.71 -16.57
C ALA A 363 8.48 4.02 -17.09
N GLY A 364 7.99 4.02 -18.34
CA GLY A 364 7.30 5.20 -18.90
C GLY A 364 6.00 5.57 -18.17
N ASP A 365 5.47 4.65 -17.35
CA ASP A 365 4.30 4.85 -16.48
C ASP A 365 4.67 5.16 -15.01
N ALA A 366 5.95 5.44 -14.72
CA ALA A 366 6.40 5.76 -13.38
C ALA A 366 5.82 7.07 -12.87
N PHE A 367 5.43 7.06 -11.59
CA PHE A 367 4.99 8.25 -10.87
C PHE A 367 6.20 9.14 -10.55
N LEU A 368 5.97 10.45 -10.40
CA LEU A 368 7.04 11.39 -10.04
C LEU A 368 7.71 10.99 -8.71
N ALA A 369 6.92 10.52 -7.74
CA ALA A 369 7.43 10.02 -6.47
C ALA A 369 8.41 8.85 -6.64
N GLU A 370 8.20 7.97 -7.63
CA GLU A 370 9.14 6.88 -7.93
C GLU A 370 10.43 7.38 -8.57
N ILE A 371 10.32 8.37 -9.47
CA ILE A 371 11.47 8.98 -10.15
C ILE A 371 12.37 9.67 -9.12
N LEU A 372 11.81 10.49 -8.23
CA LEU A 372 12.56 11.18 -7.18
C LEU A 372 13.17 10.19 -6.16
N ALA A 373 12.44 9.12 -5.81
CA ALA A 373 12.96 8.07 -4.95
C ALA A 373 14.14 7.30 -5.60
N ALA A 374 14.09 7.05 -6.91
CA ALA A 374 15.18 6.45 -7.65
C ALA A 374 16.41 7.38 -7.72
N GLU A 375 16.20 8.68 -7.95
CA GLU A 375 17.27 9.68 -8.05
C GLU A 375 17.98 9.92 -6.70
N SER A 376 17.23 9.91 -5.59
CA SER A 376 17.78 10.09 -4.22
C SER A 376 18.56 8.89 -3.69
N SER A 377 18.47 7.73 -4.37
CA SER A 377 19.20 6.51 -4.00
C SER A 377 20.65 6.49 -4.54
N TYR A 378 21.03 7.47 -5.36
CA TYR A 378 22.38 7.69 -5.89
C TYR A 378 23.06 8.88 -5.20
#